data_AF-A0A428YJG4-F1
#
_entry.id   AF-A0A428YJG4-F1
#
_cell.length_a   1.000
_cell.length_b   1.000
_cell.length_c   1.000
_cell.angle_alpha   90.00
_cell.angle_beta   90.00
_cell.angle_gamma   90.00
#
_symmetry.space_group_name_H-M   'P 1'
#
loop_
_entity.id
_entity.type
_entity.pdbx_description
1 polymer ?
#
loop_
_entity_poly.entity_id
_entity_poly.type
_entity_poly.pdbx_seq_one_letter_code
_entity_poly.pdbx_strand_id
1 'polypeptide(L)'
;MSERATLSTIDGKPTLRFERRLRHAPEKVWRAVTDPAELIHWFPAAVEAELRPGAPMRFTFPEEAVVDGAWDGEVLEVDPPKVFMFRWNQDVLRFELIPDGDGCRLVFTQTVGGGWIGKLGSARSAAGWDQCLDAMQARLDGETLPESDDWLSLAERYIDEFGLGEGTVTKTDDGFTLHFARDLVWKPPAEAWAFLTEEAPVRDEPPLPATNDHAPPGRVITAEAPHVLEYEWLADGSPAGSVRWAIESDPALGVRVELTQTIPASLADTVAESLAMWHVHLECFFAGLHGVNRCPWPTERVTQLTKHYS
;
A
#
# COMPACT_ATOMS: atom_id res chain seq x y z
N MET A 1 19.68 5.14 -14.22
CA MET A 1 18.74 4.47 -13.29
C MET A 1 17.82 5.55 -12.77
N SER A 2 16.52 5.32 -12.82
CA SER A 2 15.56 6.26 -12.23
C SER A 2 15.75 6.30 -10.70
N GLU A 3 15.51 7.45 -10.09
CA GLU A 3 15.42 7.55 -8.63
C GLU A 3 14.10 6.91 -8.18
N ARG A 4 14.16 6.09 -7.13
CA ARG A 4 13.00 5.44 -6.51
C ARG A 4 12.07 6.48 -5.88
N ALA A 5 10.82 6.12 -5.71
CA ALA A 5 9.86 6.94 -4.98
C ALA A 5 10.33 7.16 -3.54
N THR A 6 10.03 8.34 -3.00
CA THR A 6 10.19 8.64 -1.57
C THR A 6 8.85 8.99 -0.97
N LEU A 7 8.58 8.52 0.25
CA LEU A 7 7.41 8.93 1.03
C LEU A 7 7.83 9.92 2.11
N SER A 8 7.20 11.08 2.12
CA SER A 8 7.39 12.12 3.15
C SER A 8 6.05 12.62 3.67
N THR A 9 6.06 13.43 4.72
CA THR A 9 4.84 14.12 5.20
C THR A 9 5.00 15.62 4.98
N ILE A 10 4.10 16.21 4.19
CA ILE A 10 4.07 17.65 3.89
C ILE A 10 2.72 18.18 4.40
N ASP A 11 2.74 19.19 5.26
CA ASP A 11 1.54 19.77 5.88
C ASP A 11 0.60 18.72 6.51
N GLY A 12 1.19 17.70 7.14
CA GLY A 12 0.45 16.60 7.77
C GLY A 12 -0.12 15.55 6.80
N LYS A 13 0.16 15.66 5.50
CA LYS A 13 -0.31 14.71 4.48
C LYS A 13 0.83 13.84 3.94
N PRO A 14 0.63 12.52 3.81
CA PRO A 14 1.59 11.65 3.13
C PRO A 14 1.77 12.12 1.68
N THR A 15 3.01 12.25 1.22
CA THR A 15 3.33 12.70 -0.13
C THR A 15 4.40 11.81 -0.73
N LEU A 16 4.06 11.15 -1.82
CA LEU A 16 5.02 10.44 -2.67
C LEU A 16 5.70 11.42 -3.61
N ARG A 17 7.01 11.26 -3.81
CA ARG A 17 7.82 12.05 -4.75
C ARG A 17 8.67 11.14 -5.63
N PHE A 18 8.66 11.44 -6.92
CA PHE A 18 9.45 10.79 -7.96
C PHE A 18 10.22 11.83 -8.76
N GLU A 19 11.45 11.51 -9.14
CA GLU A 19 12.23 12.32 -10.08
C GLU A 19 12.64 11.48 -11.29
N ARG A 20 12.40 12.01 -12.50
CA ARG A 20 12.83 11.41 -13.76
C ARG A 20 13.63 12.44 -14.56
N ARG A 21 14.86 12.08 -14.96
CA ARG A 21 15.62 12.86 -15.94
C ARG A 21 15.29 12.36 -17.33
N LEU A 22 14.66 13.21 -18.13
CA LEU A 22 14.16 12.91 -19.46
C LEU A 22 15.01 13.63 -20.50
N ARG A 23 15.35 12.94 -21.58
CA ARG A 23 16.16 13.46 -22.71
C ARG A 23 15.35 14.29 -23.71
N HIS A 24 14.18 14.76 -23.30
CA HIS A 24 13.21 15.47 -24.14
C HIS A 24 12.94 16.86 -23.57
N ALA A 25 12.77 17.83 -24.46
CA ALA A 25 12.44 19.21 -24.06
C ALA A 25 11.13 19.26 -23.24
N PRO A 26 11.00 20.20 -22.28
CA PRO A 26 9.80 20.36 -21.45
C PRO A 26 8.50 20.40 -22.26
N GLU A 27 8.48 21.00 -23.45
CA GLU A 27 7.30 21.11 -24.30
C GLU A 27 6.80 19.75 -24.82
N LYS A 28 7.72 18.81 -25.07
CA LYS A 28 7.34 17.45 -25.48
C LYS A 28 6.78 16.67 -24.30
N VAL A 29 7.42 16.76 -23.14
CA VAL A 29 6.94 16.10 -21.91
C VAL A 29 5.62 16.71 -21.42
N TRP A 30 5.45 18.02 -21.58
CA TRP A 30 4.20 18.72 -21.28
C TRP A 30 3.02 18.11 -22.02
N ARG A 31 3.16 17.85 -23.33
CA ARG A 31 2.13 17.15 -24.11
C ARG A 31 1.84 15.77 -23.54
N ALA A 32 2.89 15.02 -23.18
CA ALA A 32 2.73 13.67 -22.62
C ALA A 32 1.94 13.63 -21.30
N VAL A 33 2.01 14.70 -20.49
CA VAL A 33 1.32 14.78 -19.19
C VAL A 33 0.01 15.59 -19.22
N THR A 34 -0.32 16.25 -20.34
CA THR A 34 -1.52 17.13 -20.43
C THR A 34 -2.47 16.78 -21.56
N ASP A 35 -2.00 16.17 -22.65
CA ASP A 35 -2.83 15.76 -23.78
C ASP A 35 -3.49 14.40 -23.49
N PRO A 36 -4.84 14.30 -23.46
CA PRO A 36 -5.54 13.03 -23.31
C PRO A 36 -5.10 11.93 -24.28
N ALA A 37 -4.72 12.31 -25.50
CA ALA A 37 -4.26 11.37 -26.52
C ALA A 37 -2.89 10.77 -26.19
N GLU A 38 -2.09 11.42 -25.34
CA GLU A 38 -0.81 10.90 -24.86
C GLU A 38 -0.95 10.22 -23.49
N LEU A 39 -1.76 10.78 -22.59
CA LEU A 39 -2.00 10.24 -21.24
C LEU A 39 -2.50 8.79 -21.27
N ILE A 40 -3.37 8.46 -22.23
CA ILE A 40 -3.95 7.11 -22.38
C ILE A 40 -2.91 5.99 -22.55
N HIS A 41 -1.67 6.34 -22.91
CA HIS A 41 -0.59 5.37 -23.14
C HIS A 41 0.16 4.96 -21.87
N TRP A 42 0.01 5.68 -20.76
CA TRP A 42 0.83 5.47 -19.57
C TRP A 42 0.12 5.77 -18.25
N PHE A 43 -0.86 6.69 -18.26
CA PHE A 43 -1.66 7.00 -17.09
C PHE A 43 -2.66 5.86 -16.84
N PRO A 44 -2.94 5.49 -15.58
CA PRO A 44 -3.80 4.34 -15.26
C PRO A 44 -5.28 4.47 -15.68
N ALA A 45 -5.70 5.65 -16.16
CA ALA A 45 -7.06 5.91 -16.62
C ALA A 45 -7.06 6.82 -17.87
N ALA A 46 -8.11 6.72 -18.69
CA ALA A 46 -8.39 7.74 -19.69
C ALA A 46 -8.88 9.02 -18.99
N VAL A 47 -8.38 10.17 -19.42
CA VAL A 47 -8.64 11.47 -18.78
C VAL A 47 -9.41 12.38 -19.73
N GLU A 48 -10.52 12.96 -19.26
CA GLU A 48 -11.26 14.02 -19.96
C GLU A 48 -11.25 15.30 -19.11
N ALA A 49 -10.71 16.40 -19.65
CA ALA A 49 -10.68 17.69 -18.97
C ALA A 49 -10.41 18.85 -19.95
N GLU A 50 -10.93 20.04 -19.63
CA GLU A 50 -10.40 21.30 -20.18
C GLU A 50 -9.12 21.64 -19.43
N LEU A 51 -8.04 22.01 -20.13
CA LEU A 51 -6.76 22.39 -19.50
C LEU A 51 -6.82 23.82 -18.95
N ARG A 52 -7.65 24.02 -17.93
CA ARG A 52 -7.87 25.31 -17.25
C ARG A 52 -8.15 25.08 -15.76
N PRO A 53 -7.58 25.88 -14.84
CA PRO A 53 -7.90 25.80 -13.42
C PRO A 53 -9.41 25.88 -13.13
N GLY A 54 -9.87 25.06 -12.21
CA GLY A 54 -11.27 24.87 -11.83
C GLY A 54 -12.09 24.05 -12.82
N ALA A 55 -11.51 23.55 -13.92
CA ALA A 55 -12.21 22.64 -14.81
C ALA A 55 -12.40 21.28 -14.14
N PRO A 56 -13.61 20.69 -14.19
CA PRO A 56 -13.83 19.35 -13.67
C PRO A 56 -13.07 18.35 -14.55
N MET A 57 -12.67 17.22 -13.96
CA MET A 57 -12.01 16.12 -14.67
C MET A 57 -12.78 14.83 -14.49
N ARG A 58 -12.77 13.99 -15.51
CA ARG A 58 -13.33 12.63 -15.49
C ARG A 58 -12.24 11.61 -15.80
N PHE A 59 -12.25 10.52 -15.04
CA PHE A 59 -11.36 9.39 -15.22
C PHE A 59 -12.15 8.14 -15.62
N THR A 60 -11.66 7.37 -16.59
CA THR A 60 -12.28 6.10 -17.02
C THR A 60 -11.23 4.99 -17.04
N PHE A 61 -11.44 3.95 -16.24
CA PHE A 61 -10.52 2.80 -16.16
C PHE A 61 -10.86 1.73 -17.21
N PRO A 62 -9.87 1.04 -17.81
CA PRO A 62 -10.10 0.09 -18.89
C PRO A 62 -10.91 -1.18 -18.54
N GLU A 63 -10.98 -1.61 -17.26
CA GLU A 63 -11.56 -2.92 -16.88
C GLU A 63 -12.72 -2.89 -15.86
N GLU A 64 -13.13 -1.73 -15.34
CA GLU A 64 -14.25 -1.64 -14.40
C GLU A 64 -15.57 -1.35 -15.13
N ALA A 65 -16.56 -2.22 -14.94
CA ALA A 65 -17.94 -2.01 -15.32
C ALA A 65 -18.47 -0.71 -14.69
N VAL A 66 -18.53 0.35 -15.50
CA VAL A 66 -19.31 1.58 -15.31
C VAL A 66 -19.51 1.94 -13.82
N VAL A 67 -18.43 2.36 -13.15
CA VAL A 67 -18.61 3.41 -12.15
C VAL A 67 -18.97 4.63 -12.98
N ASP A 68 -20.26 4.95 -13.02
CA ASP A 68 -20.83 6.04 -13.80
C ASP A 68 -19.92 7.26 -13.71
N GLY A 69 -19.47 7.76 -14.87
CA GLY A 69 -18.42 8.75 -15.03
C GLY A 69 -18.56 9.96 -14.11
N ALA A 70 -18.05 9.83 -12.90
CA ALA A 70 -18.08 10.88 -11.90
C ALA A 70 -17.04 11.92 -12.30
N TRP A 71 -17.44 13.18 -12.29
CA TRP A 71 -16.53 14.31 -12.37
C TRP A 71 -15.94 14.54 -10.98
N ASP A 72 -15.14 13.58 -10.51
CA ASP A 72 -14.54 13.56 -9.17
C ASP A 72 -13.15 14.20 -9.13
N GLY A 73 -12.63 14.64 -10.27
CA GLY A 73 -11.40 15.41 -10.38
C GLY A 73 -11.61 16.89 -10.65
N GLU A 74 -10.54 17.66 -10.49
CA GLU A 74 -10.51 19.09 -10.80
C GLU A 74 -9.08 19.49 -11.16
N VAL A 75 -8.94 20.26 -12.25
CA VAL A 75 -7.68 20.91 -12.59
C VAL A 75 -7.42 22.03 -11.57
N LEU A 76 -6.30 21.96 -10.86
CA LEU A 76 -5.95 22.92 -9.80
C LEU A 76 -4.97 23.99 -10.29
N GLU A 77 -4.01 23.63 -11.15
CA GLU A 77 -3.00 24.54 -11.67
C GLU A 77 -2.59 24.14 -13.09
N VAL A 78 -2.39 25.15 -13.95
CA VAL A 78 -1.87 25.02 -15.31
C VAL A 78 -0.93 26.19 -15.58
N ASP A 79 0.37 25.93 -15.67
CA ASP A 79 1.41 26.89 -16.09
C ASP A 79 2.27 26.24 -17.18
N PRO A 80 1.91 26.31 -18.47
CA PRO A 80 2.61 25.61 -19.53
C PRO A 80 4.02 26.19 -19.79
N PRO A 81 5.05 25.36 -20.07
CA PRO A 81 5.10 23.89 -19.98
C PRO A 81 5.66 23.41 -18.63
N LYS A 82 5.42 24.13 -17.53
CA LYS A 82 6.11 23.96 -16.25
C LYS A 82 5.34 23.13 -15.23
N VAL A 83 4.05 23.42 -15.02
CA VAL A 83 3.27 22.82 -13.92
C VAL A 83 1.88 22.41 -14.39
N PHE A 84 1.54 21.15 -14.17
CA PHE A 84 0.17 20.65 -14.25
C PHE A 84 -0.19 19.97 -12.93
N MET A 85 -1.24 20.46 -12.28
CA MET A 85 -1.70 19.94 -11.00
C MET A 85 -3.20 19.70 -11.04
N PHE A 86 -3.63 18.55 -10.55
CA PHE A 86 -5.04 18.21 -10.47
C PHE A 86 -5.36 17.32 -9.29
N ARG A 87 -6.61 17.39 -8.86
CA ARG A 87 -7.19 16.45 -7.90
C ARG A 87 -7.72 15.23 -8.64
N TRP A 88 -7.41 14.06 -8.11
CA TRP A 88 -7.95 12.78 -8.56
C TRP A 88 -8.43 12.02 -7.33
N ASN A 89 -9.73 11.78 -7.23
CA ASN A 89 -10.38 11.27 -6.02
C ASN A 89 -10.03 12.17 -4.81
N GLN A 90 -9.38 11.60 -3.80
CA GLN A 90 -8.92 12.32 -2.61
C GLN A 90 -7.47 12.80 -2.73
N ASP A 91 -6.77 12.45 -3.80
CA ASP A 91 -5.35 12.74 -4.00
C ASP A 91 -5.15 14.01 -4.81
N VAL A 92 -3.98 14.62 -4.64
CA VAL A 92 -3.51 15.71 -5.51
C VAL A 92 -2.26 15.26 -6.23
N LEU A 93 -2.34 15.22 -7.56
CA LEU A 93 -1.21 14.95 -8.44
C LEU A 93 -0.62 16.26 -8.95
N ARG A 94 0.70 16.36 -8.93
CA ARG A 94 1.44 17.50 -9.45
C ARG A 94 2.61 17.02 -10.30
N PHE A 95 2.68 17.52 -11.52
CA PHE A 95 3.77 17.34 -12.47
C PHE A 95 4.50 18.66 -12.62
N GLU A 96 5.80 18.68 -12.30
CA GLU A 96 6.66 19.85 -12.48
C GLU A 96 7.79 19.52 -13.45
N LEU A 97 7.93 20.33 -14.49
CA LEU A 97 8.94 20.18 -15.53
C LEU A 97 9.98 21.29 -15.39
N ILE A 98 11.21 20.91 -15.05
CA ILE A 98 12.34 21.83 -14.92
C ILE A 98 13.30 21.58 -16.09
N PRO A 99 13.62 22.59 -16.93
CA PRO A 99 14.66 22.45 -17.95
C PRO A 99 15.99 21.95 -17.36
N ASP A 100 16.62 20.98 -18.02
CA ASP A 100 17.90 20.39 -17.59
C ASP A 100 18.72 20.00 -18.84
N GLY A 101 19.63 20.89 -19.26
CA GLY A 101 20.40 20.73 -20.50
C GLY A 101 19.50 20.68 -21.74
N ASP A 102 19.71 19.66 -22.58
CA ASP A 102 18.90 19.41 -23.80
C ASP A 102 17.56 18.72 -23.49
N GLY A 103 17.30 18.39 -22.22
CA GLY A 103 16.11 17.69 -21.76
C GLY A 103 15.41 18.41 -20.62
N CYS A 104 14.75 17.64 -19.77
CA CYS A 104 14.12 18.17 -18.56
C CYS A 104 14.14 17.16 -17.42
N ARG A 105 13.99 17.67 -16.21
CA ARG A 105 13.65 16.87 -15.04
C ARG A 105 12.16 16.98 -14.79
N LEU A 106 11.48 15.85 -14.79
CA LEU A 106 10.13 15.71 -14.25
C LEU A 106 10.22 15.41 -12.76
N VAL A 107 9.53 16.23 -11.98
CA VAL A 107 9.20 15.95 -10.59
C VAL A 107 7.72 15.63 -10.54
N PHE A 108 7.38 14.41 -10.17
CA PHE A 108 6.01 13.98 -9.96
C PHE A 108 5.76 13.81 -8.46
N THR A 109 4.68 14.40 -7.95
CA THR A 109 4.25 14.18 -6.57
C THR A 109 2.78 13.81 -6.50
N GLN A 110 2.48 12.83 -5.65
CA GLN A 110 1.11 12.47 -5.23
C GLN A 110 0.97 12.80 -3.75
N THR A 111 0.16 13.80 -3.42
CA THR A 111 -0.30 14.01 -2.05
C THR A 111 -1.48 13.06 -1.82
N VAL A 112 -1.31 12.12 -0.90
CA VAL A 112 -2.25 11.03 -0.65
C VAL A 112 -3.36 11.51 0.29
N GLY A 113 -4.61 11.33 -0.13
CA GLY A 113 -5.82 11.57 0.64
C GLY A 113 -6.11 10.44 1.65
N GLY A 114 -7.31 10.41 2.23
CA GLY A 114 -7.73 9.29 3.10
C GLY A 114 -7.02 9.16 4.46
N GLY A 115 -6.19 10.13 4.85
CA GLY A 115 -5.53 10.16 6.16
C GLY A 115 -4.63 8.95 6.41
N TRP A 116 -4.74 8.34 7.58
CA TRP A 116 -3.93 7.17 7.94
C TRP A 116 -4.21 5.94 7.05
N ILE A 117 -5.48 5.71 6.68
CA ILE A 117 -5.85 4.59 5.80
C ILE A 117 -5.24 4.80 4.41
N GLY A 118 -5.36 6.01 3.85
CA GLY A 118 -4.74 6.33 2.56
C GLY A 118 -3.21 6.18 2.58
N LYS A 119 -2.55 6.54 3.70
CA LYS A 119 -1.11 6.33 3.86
C LYS A 119 -0.70 4.87 3.67
N LEU A 120 -1.49 3.89 4.15
CA LEU A 120 -1.19 2.46 3.99
C LEU A 120 -1.09 2.07 2.50
N GLY A 121 -1.90 2.69 1.64
CA GLY A 121 -1.88 2.51 0.19
C GLY A 121 -0.71 3.19 -0.55
N SER A 122 0.21 3.85 0.15
CA SER A 122 1.32 4.58 -0.49
C SER A 122 2.29 3.64 -1.20
N ALA A 123 2.54 2.44 -0.67
CA ALA A 123 3.46 1.49 -1.31
C ALA A 123 2.90 0.91 -2.61
N ARG A 124 1.62 0.50 -2.64
CA ARG A 124 0.95 0.07 -3.88
C ARG A 124 0.91 1.18 -4.93
N SER A 125 0.66 2.42 -4.49
CA SER A 125 0.65 3.59 -5.36
C SER A 125 2.05 3.86 -5.92
N ALA A 126 3.08 3.75 -5.07
CA ALA A 126 4.46 3.94 -5.49
C ALA A 126 4.89 2.94 -6.56
N ALA A 127 4.58 1.66 -6.35
CA ALA A 127 4.86 0.61 -7.33
C ALA A 127 4.11 0.82 -8.66
N GLY A 128 2.83 1.19 -8.61
CA GLY A 128 2.05 1.50 -9.82
C GLY A 128 2.58 2.70 -10.58
N TRP A 129 2.96 3.78 -9.88
CA TRP A 129 3.51 4.98 -10.51
C TRP A 129 4.86 4.76 -11.16
N ASP A 130 5.73 3.94 -10.58
CA ASP A 130 6.99 3.59 -11.25
C ASP A 130 6.73 2.96 -12.61
N GLN A 131 5.81 2.00 -12.70
CA GLN A 131 5.43 1.37 -13.97
C GLN A 131 4.84 2.39 -14.95
N CYS A 132 3.93 3.26 -14.48
CA CYS A 132 3.31 4.30 -15.30
C CYS A 132 4.35 5.30 -15.84
N LEU A 133 5.26 5.78 -14.99
CA LEU A 133 6.30 6.75 -15.36
C LEU A 133 7.35 6.12 -16.28
N ASP A 134 7.67 4.84 -16.09
CA ASP A 134 8.57 4.12 -16.97
C ASP A 134 7.94 3.91 -18.35
N ALA A 135 6.64 3.58 -18.42
CA ALA A 135 5.89 3.49 -19.67
C ALA A 135 5.83 4.83 -20.42
N MET A 136 5.63 5.93 -19.70
CA MET A 136 5.69 7.28 -20.26
C MET A 136 7.08 7.59 -20.83
N GLN A 137 8.14 7.26 -20.10
CA GLN A 137 9.52 7.49 -20.55
C GLN A 137 9.83 6.68 -21.81
N ALA A 138 9.49 5.40 -21.84
CA ALA A 138 9.67 4.56 -23.03
C ALA A 138 8.90 5.11 -24.23
N ARG A 139 7.64 5.53 -24.02
CA ARG A 139 6.82 6.16 -25.06
C ARG A 139 7.47 7.43 -25.61
N LEU A 140 8.01 8.28 -24.74
CA LEU A 140 8.76 9.49 -25.14
C LEU A 140 10.01 9.13 -25.95
N ASP A 141 10.69 8.05 -25.61
CA ASP A 141 11.87 7.51 -26.30
C ASP A 141 11.51 6.78 -27.62
N GLY A 142 10.22 6.56 -27.90
CA GLY A 142 9.77 5.82 -29.08
C GLY A 142 9.90 4.30 -28.93
N GLU A 143 10.01 3.83 -27.69
CA GLU A 143 10.15 2.43 -27.30
C GLU A 143 8.83 1.89 -26.72
N THR A 144 8.71 0.56 -26.65
CA THR A 144 7.63 -0.12 -25.94
C THR A 144 8.27 -0.95 -24.84
N LEU A 145 7.80 -0.79 -23.60
CA LEU A 145 8.23 -1.68 -22.51
C LEU A 145 7.51 -3.02 -22.62
N PRO A 146 8.20 -4.14 -22.34
CA PRO A 146 7.51 -5.38 -22.08
C PRO A 146 6.63 -5.23 -20.83
N GLU A 147 5.52 -5.97 -20.79
CA GLU A 147 4.75 -6.12 -19.55
C GLU A 147 5.65 -6.69 -18.44
N SER A 148 5.47 -6.19 -17.22
CA SER A 148 6.24 -6.60 -16.05
C SER A 148 5.32 -7.12 -14.96
N ASP A 149 5.59 -8.36 -14.53
CA ASP A 149 4.90 -8.99 -13.39
C ASP A 149 5.56 -8.66 -12.04
N ASP A 150 6.52 -7.72 -11.98
CA ASP A 150 7.30 -7.42 -10.75
C ASP A 150 6.57 -6.47 -9.77
N TRP A 151 5.28 -6.21 -9.98
CA TRP A 151 4.52 -5.26 -9.15
C TRP A 151 4.57 -5.64 -7.66
N LEU A 152 4.38 -6.93 -7.33
CA LEU A 152 4.39 -7.40 -5.95
C LEU A 152 5.73 -7.12 -5.27
N SER A 153 6.84 -7.50 -5.89
CA SER A 153 8.17 -7.28 -5.30
C SER A 153 8.48 -5.78 -5.16
N LEU A 154 7.98 -4.95 -6.07
CA LEU A 154 8.14 -3.50 -5.97
C LEU A 154 7.30 -2.91 -4.83
N ALA A 155 6.05 -3.35 -4.69
CA ALA A 155 5.17 -2.94 -3.58
C ALA A 155 5.76 -3.33 -2.22
N GLU A 156 6.29 -4.54 -2.08
CA GLU A 156 6.93 -5.01 -0.84
C GLU A 156 8.18 -4.22 -0.48
N ARG A 157 9.02 -3.90 -1.47
CA ARG A 157 10.17 -3.01 -1.24
C ARG A 157 9.73 -1.64 -0.73
N TYR A 158 8.67 -1.06 -1.29
CA TYR A 158 8.14 0.21 -0.80
C TYR A 158 7.46 0.09 0.57
N ILE A 159 6.80 -1.02 0.88
CA ILE A 159 6.27 -1.29 2.22
C ILE A 159 7.40 -1.19 3.26
N ASP A 160 8.52 -1.86 2.99
CA ASP A 160 9.70 -1.87 3.86
C ASP A 160 10.35 -0.49 3.94
N GLU A 161 10.66 0.13 2.80
CA GLU A 161 11.33 1.43 2.75
C GLU A 161 10.52 2.56 3.39
N PHE A 162 9.19 2.48 3.34
CA PHE A 162 8.30 3.47 3.94
C PHE A 162 7.90 3.16 5.39
N GLY A 163 8.35 2.03 5.94
CA GLY A 163 7.97 1.58 7.29
C GLY A 163 6.48 1.28 7.43
N LEU A 164 5.79 0.94 6.33
CA LEU A 164 4.34 0.66 6.32
C LEU A 164 4.02 -0.74 6.84
N GLY A 165 5.03 -1.56 7.12
CA GLY A 165 4.90 -2.86 7.77
C GLY A 165 5.20 -2.88 9.26
N GLU A 166 5.60 -1.74 9.83
CA GLU A 166 5.99 -1.69 11.22
C GLU A 166 4.78 -1.81 12.16
N GLY A 167 4.94 -2.63 13.20
CA GLY A 167 3.99 -2.72 14.28
C GLY A 167 4.20 -1.61 15.29
N THR A 168 3.12 -1.20 15.95
CA THR A 168 3.13 -0.22 17.04
C THR A 168 2.84 -0.88 18.37
N VAL A 169 3.33 -0.28 19.46
CA VAL A 169 3.10 -0.75 20.83
C VAL A 169 2.42 0.34 21.63
N THR A 170 1.28 0.01 22.23
CA THR A 170 0.62 0.86 23.22
C THR A 170 0.74 0.19 24.60
N LYS A 171 1.26 0.91 25.58
CA LYS A 171 1.25 0.45 26.98
C LYS A 171 -0.15 0.64 27.56
N THR A 172 -0.67 -0.40 28.21
CA THR A 172 -1.95 -0.40 28.93
C THR A 172 -1.71 -0.62 30.42
N ASP A 173 -2.77 -0.53 31.23
CA ASP A 173 -2.68 -0.81 32.67
C ASP A 173 -2.32 -2.28 32.94
N ASP A 174 -2.75 -3.19 32.07
CA ASP A 174 -2.57 -4.65 32.20
C ASP A 174 -1.35 -5.20 31.41
N GLY A 175 -0.67 -4.37 30.63
CA GLY A 175 0.49 -4.75 29.84
C GLY A 175 0.69 -3.91 28.58
N PHE A 176 0.62 -4.57 27.43
CA PHE A 176 0.91 -4.00 26.12
C PHE A 176 -0.10 -4.46 25.08
N THR A 177 -0.34 -3.62 24.09
CA THR A 177 -1.10 -3.94 22.89
C THR A 177 -0.22 -3.68 21.68
N LEU A 178 0.08 -4.75 20.94
CA LEU A 178 0.72 -4.66 19.62
C LEU A 178 -0.37 -4.41 18.59
N HIS A 179 -0.13 -3.52 17.63
CA HIS A 179 -1.03 -3.25 16.52
C HIS A 179 -0.26 -3.17 15.21
N PHE A 180 -0.77 -3.87 14.19
CA PHE A 180 -0.33 -3.80 12.81
C PHE A 180 -1.50 -3.45 11.91
N ALA A 181 -1.21 -2.76 10.81
CA ALA A 181 -2.12 -2.61 9.70
C ALA A 181 -1.38 -2.87 8.40
N ARG A 182 -1.97 -3.69 7.53
CA ARG A 182 -1.41 -4.07 6.23
C ARG A 182 -2.43 -3.78 5.14
N ASP A 183 -2.04 -2.95 4.17
CA ASP A 183 -2.78 -2.79 2.92
C ASP A 183 -2.82 -4.14 2.19
N LEU A 184 -4.02 -4.60 1.87
CA LEU A 184 -4.30 -5.78 1.04
C LEU A 184 -4.79 -5.35 -0.35
N VAL A 185 -4.52 -4.10 -0.73
CA VAL A 185 -4.85 -3.54 -2.05
C VAL A 185 -6.37 -3.58 -2.24
N TRP A 186 -6.86 -4.27 -3.27
CA TRP A 186 -8.28 -4.39 -3.59
C TRP A 186 -8.75 -5.85 -3.47
N LYS A 187 -8.02 -6.69 -2.72
CA LYS A 187 -8.40 -8.08 -2.49
C LYS A 187 -9.77 -8.16 -1.82
N PRO A 188 -10.77 -8.88 -2.39
CA PRO A 188 -12.07 -9.01 -1.76
C PRO A 188 -11.95 -9.51 -0.31
N PRO A 189 -12.68 -8.94 0.67
CA PRO A 189 -12.61 -9.40 2.06
C PRO A 189 -12.88 -10.91 2.20
N ALA A 190 -13.77 -11.46 1.37
CA ALA A 190 -14.05 -12.88 1.35
C ALA A 190 -12.86 -13.75 0.88
N GLU A 191 -12.04 -13.26 -0.05
CA GLU A 191 -10.82 -13.93 -0.51
C GLU A 191 -9.75 -13.90 0.60
N ALA A 192 -9.56 -12.73 1.22
CA ALA A 192 -8.64 -12.58 2.35
C ALA A 192 -9.04 -13.46 3.54
N TRP A 193 -10.35 -13.53 3.83
CA TRP A 193 -10.91 -14.41 4.86
C TRP A 193 -10.72 -15.88 4.51
N ALA A 194 -11.05 -16.29 3.28
CA ALA A 194 -10.88 -17.66 2.82
C ALA A 194 -9.42 -18.12 2.91
N PHE A 195 -8.47 -17.25 2.59
CA PHE A 195 -7.04 -17.51 2.76
C PHE A 195 -6.66 -17.65 4.25
N LEU A 196 -7.15 -16.75 5.10
CA LEU A 196 -6.91 -16.79 6.55
C LEU A 196 -7.46 -18.06 7.21
N THR A 197 -8.59 -18.59 6.72
CA THR A 197 -9.28 -19.75 7.29
C THR A 197 -9.08 -21.05 6.53
N GLU A 198 -8.24 -21.07 5.49
CA GLU A 198 -8.06 -22.21 4.57
C GLU A 198 -9.41 -22.75 4.03
N GLU A 199 -10.34 -21.84 3.71
CA GLU A 199 -11.70 -22.13 3.24
C GLU A 199 -12.56 -22.99 4.20
N ALA A 200 -12.11 -23.19 5.44
CA ALA A 200 -12.79 -23.98 6.45
C ALA A 200 -13.57 -23.12 7.46
N PRO A 201 -14.72 -23.57 7.97
CA PRO A 201 -15.40 -22.90 9.07
C PRO A 201 -14.55 -22.93 10.34
N VAL A 202 -14.29 -21.78 10.94
CA VAL A 202 -13.60 -21.66 12.22
C VAL A 202 -14.56 -22.06 13.35
N ARG A 203 -14.13 -22.98 14.21
CA ARG A 203 -14.92 -23.48 15.35
C ARG A 203 -14.14 -23.28 16.65
N ASP A 204 -13.51 -24.35 17.14
CA ASP A 204 -12.88 -24.37 18.46
C ASP A 204 -11.41 -23.93 18.43
N GLU A 205 -10.72 -24.24 17.32
CA GLU A 205 -9.30 -23.93 17.11
C GLU A 205 -9.14 -22.90 15.98
N PRO A 206 -8.22 -21.92 16.13
CA PRO A 206 -7.94 -20.98 15.07
C PRO A 206 -7.18 -21.68 13.92
N PRO A 207 -7.45 -21.28 12.66
CA PRO A 207 -6.82 -21.86 11.48
C PRO A 207 -5.33 -21.54 11.44
N LEU A 208 -4.53 -22.44 10.87
CA LEU A 208 -3.06 -22.33 10.87
C LEU A 208 -2.56 -20.99 10.29
N PRO A 209 -3.08 -20.48 9.14
CA PRO A 209 -2.64 -19.19 8.59
C PRO A 209 -2.89 -17.98 9.50
N ALA A 210 -3.76 -18.10 10.49
CA ALA A 210 -4.03 -17.04 11.45
C ALA A 210 -3.10 -17.06 12.68
N THR A 211 -2.22 -18.06 12.80
CA THR A 211 -1.42 -18.34 14.00
C THR A 211 0.07 -18.33 13.72
N ASN A 212 0.90 -18.09 14.74
CA ASN A 212 2.35 -18.24 14.64
C ASN A 212 2.91 -18.91 15.90
N ASP A 213 4.12 -19.49 15.79
CA ASP A 213 4.72 -20.31 16.84
C ASP A 213 5.07 -19.55 18.13
N HIS A 214 5.16 -18.21 18.09
CA HIS A 214 5.50 -17.37 19.25
C HIS A 214 4.27 -16.85 19.99
N ALA A 215 3.08 -17.01 19.41
CA ALA A 215 1.80 -16.81 20.08
C ALA A 215 0.95 -18.08 19.90
N PRO A 216 1.30 -19.20 20.56
CA PRO A 216 0.60 -20.46 20.41
C PRO A 216 -0.92 -20.30 20.62
N PRO A 217 -1.75 -20.83 19.74
CA PRO A 217 -3.19 -20.59 19.81
C PRO A 217 -3.85 -21.32 20.98
N GLY A 218 -4.80 -20.64 21.61
CA GLY A 218 -5.81 -21.17 22.52
C GLY A 218 -7.18 -21.24 21.83
N ARG A 219 -8.25 -21.16 22.62
CA ARG A 219 -9.62 -21.24 22.08
C ARG A 219 -9.98 -20.02 21.24
N VAL A 220 -10.80 -20.24 20.22
CA VAL A 220 -11.45 -19.15 19.48
C VAL A 220 -12.44 -18.41 20.39
N ILE A 221 -12.34 -17.09 20.41
CA ILE A 221 -13.25 -16.17 21.12
C ILE A 221 -14.38 -15.75 20.18
N THR A 222 -14.06 -15.40 18.94
CA THR A 222 -15.02 -14.92 17.94
C THR A 222 -14.54 -15.24 16.53
N ALA A 223 -15.46 -15.65 15.66
CA ALA A 223 -15.23 -15.83 14.24
C ALA A 223 -16.45 -15.33 13.45
N GLU A 224 -16.37 -14.11 12.93
CA GLU A 224 -17.40 -13.44 12.16
C GLU A 224 -16.92 -13.21 10.73
N ALA A 225 -17.21 -14.17 9.84
CA ALA A 225 -16.80 -14.07 8.45
C ALA A 225 -17.49 -12.90 7.72
N PRO A 226 -16.80 -12.16 6.83
CA PRO A 226 -15.37 -12.22 6.52
C PRO A 226 -14.53 -11.20 7.32
N HIS A 227 -15.01 -10.73 8.47
CA HIS A 227 -14.52 -9.51 9.11
C HIS A 227 -13.57 -9.74 10.28
N VAL A 228 -13.87 -10.68 11.17
CA VAL A 228 -13.20 -10.76 12.47
C VAL A 228 -12.89 -12.18 12.87
N LEU A 229 -11.64 -12.44 13.22
CA LEU A 229 -11.22 -13.64 13.94
C LEU A 229 -10.45 -13.22 15.19
N GLU A 230 -10.93 -13.63 16.37
CA GLU A 230 -10.24 -13.42 17.64
C GLU A 230 -10.13 -14.73 18.41
N TYR A 231 -8.96 -14.98 18.97
CA TYR A 231 -8.67 -16.18 19.76
C TYR A 231 -7.69 -15.87 20.89
N GLU A 232 -7.71 -16.68 21.94
CA GLU A 232 -6.72 -16.59 23.03
C GLU A 232 -5.36 -17.03 22.54
N TRP A 233 -4.27 -16.44 23.01
CA TRP A 233 -2.93 -17.02 22.83
C TRP A 233 -2.38 -17.48 24.18
N LEU A 234 -1.55 -18.52 24.15
CA LEU A 234 -1.08 -19.22 25.33
C LEU A 234 0.39 -18.90 25.61
N ALA A 235 0.71 -18.60 26.88
CA ALA A 235 2.07 -18.65 27.41
C ALA A 235 2.17 -19.80 28.40
N ASP A 236 3.16 -20.68 28.22
CA ASP A 236 3.34 -21.89 29.04
C ASP A 236 2.06 -22.75 29.17
N GLY A 237 1.29 -22.83 28.09
CA GLY A 237 0.04 -23.58 28.02
C GLY A 237 -1.17 -22.95 28.72
N SER A 238 -1.04 -21.72 29.23
CA SER A 238 -2.14 -20.97 29.87
C SER A 238 -2.48 -19.70 29.08
N PRO A 239 -3.76 -19.26 29.03
CA PRO A 239 -4.14 -18.03 28.32
C PRO A 239 -3.37 -16.80 28.86
N ALA A 240 -2.68 -16.11 27.96
CA ALA A 240 -1.88 -14.92 28.27
C ALA A 240 -2.51 -13.62 27.74
N GLY A 241 -3.32 -13.72 26.69
CA GLY A 241 -4.03 -12.61 26.07
C GLY A 241 -4.84 -13.09 24.87
N SER A 242 -5.12 -12.19 23.93
CA SER A 242 -5.79 -12.49 22.66
C SER A 242 -5.01 -11.98 21.46
N VAL A 243 -5.21 -12.66 20.33
CA VAL A 243 -4.83 -12.23 19.00
C VAL A 243 -6.11 -11.98 18.23
N ARG A 244 -6.21 -10.82 17.59
CA ARG A 244 -7.37 -10.38 16.82
C ARG A 244 -6.95 -9.97 15.42
N TRP A 245 -7.55 -10.62 14.44
CA TRP A 245 -7.51 -10.27 13.02
C TRP A 245 -8.80 -9.54 12.65
N ALA A 246 -8.69 -8.37 12.03
CA ALA A 246 -9.80 -7.61 11.50
C ALA A 246 -9.55 -7.29 10.02
N ILE A 247 -10.42 -7.77 9.12
CA ILE A 247 -10.38 -7.45 7.69
C ILE A 247 -11.40 -6.34 7.44
N GLU A 248 -10.88 -5.20 7.02
CA GLU A 248 -11.68 -4.00 6.78
C GLU A 248 -11.61 -3.59 5.32
N SER A 249 -12.75 -3.16 4.77
CA SER A 249 -12.86 -2.66 3.40
C SER A 249 -13.33 -1.22 3.43
N ASP A 250 -12.57 -0.35 2.78
CA ASP A 250 -12.94 1.02 2.47
C ASP A 250 -13.20 1.11 0.95
N PRO A 251 -14.41 1.51 0.51
CA PRO A 251 -14.74 1.58 -0.92
C PRO A 251 -13.84 2.53 -1.74
N ALA A 252 -13.19 3.51 -1.12
CA ALA A 252 -12.33 4.48 -1.78
C ALA A 252 -10.83 4.20 -1.58
N LEU A 253 -10.45 3.50 -0.51
CA LEU A 253 -9.05 3.35 -0.11
C LEU A 253 -8.51 1.92 -0.21
N GLY A 254 -9.39 0.93 -0.34
CA GLY A 254 -9.03 -0.48 -0.50
C GLY A 254 -9.33 -1.33 0.72
N VAL A 255 -8.78 -2.53 0.72
CA VAL A 255 -8.93 -3.53 1.79
C VAL A 255 -7.65 -3.57 2.60
N ARG A 256 -7.80 -3.70 3.91
CA ARG A 256 -6.68 -3.87 4.84
C ARG A 256 -6.97 -4.97 5.84
N VAL A 257 -5.90 -5.49 6.42
CA VAL A 257 -5.99 -6.32 7.63
C VAL A 257 -5.31 -5.61 8.78
N GLU A 258 -5.99 -5.57 9.91
CA GLU A 258 -5.47 -5.12 11.18
C GLU A 258 -5.26 -6.31 12.11
N LEU A 259 -4.08 -6.40 12.69
CA LEU A 259 -3.73 -7.44 13.64
C LEU A 259 -3.39 -6.81 14.99
N THR A 260 -4.07 -7.25 16.03
CA THR A 260 -3.81 -6.84 17.42
C THR A 260 -3.41 -8.05 18.25
N GLN A 261 -2.37 -7.91 19.08
CA GLN A 261 -2.04 -8.88 20.13
C GLN A 261 -1.94 -8.17 21.48
N THR A 262 -2.61 -8.70 22.50
CA THR A 262 -2.41 -8.24 23.89
C THR A 262 -1.33 -9.07 24.58
N ILE A 263 -0.41 -8.40 25.27
CA ILE A 263 0.70 -9.04 26.01
C ILE A 263 0.65 -8.57 27.46
N PRO A 264 0.58 -9.47 28.45
CA PRO A 264 0.52 -9.07 29.85
C PRO A 264 1.84 -8.46 30.32
N ALA A 265 1.79 -7.59 31.33
CA ALA A 265 2.98 -6.92 31.86
C ALA A 265 4.11 -7.90 32.30
N SER A 266 3.77 -9.12 32.71
CA SER A 266 4.72 -10.17 33.09
C SER A 266 5.56 -10.70 31.92
N LEU A 267 5.14 -10.45 30.67
CA LEU A 267 5.80 -10.89 29.44
C LEU A 267 6.34 -9.70 28.64
N ALA A 268 6.70 -8.60 29.32
CA ALA A 268 7.24 -7.39 28.67
C ALA A 268 8.46 -7.69 27.78
N ASP A 269 9.31 -8.64 28.19
CA ASP A 269 10.55 -8.98 27.49
C ASP A 269 10.30 -9.69 26.14
N THR A 270 9.09 -10.16 25.86
CA THR A 270 8.74 -10.83 24.59
C THR A 270 8.23 -9.85 23.52
N VAL A 271 7.98 -8.59 23.86
CA VAL A 271 7.33 -7.60 22.96
C VAL A 271 8.07 -7.45 21.63
N ALA A 272 9.39 -7.29 21.65
CA ALA A 272 10.19 -7.12 20.43
C ALA A 272 10.17 -8.37 19.53
N GLU A 273 10.20 -9.56 20.13
CA GLU A 273 10.12 -10.82 19.39
C GLU A 273 8.72 -11.04 18.80
N SER A 274 7.66 -10.77 19.57
CA SER A 274 6.27 -10.84 19.09
C SER A 274 6.00 -9.87 17.93
N LEU A 275 6.55 -8.65 17.97
CA LEU A 275 6.50 -7.70 16.85
C LEU A 275 7.21 -8.26 15.61
N ALA A 276 8.41 -8.79 15.76
CA ALA A 276 9.17 -9.34 14.64
C ALA A 276 8.43 -10.50 13.96
N MET A 277 7.86 -11.40 14.75
CA MET A 277 7.13 -12.56 14.24
C MET A 277 5.86 -12.16 13.50
N TRP A 278 5.04 -11.26 14.06
CA TRP A 278 3.84 -10.79 13.37
C TRP A 278 4.16 -9.96 12.12
N HIS A 279 5.25 -9.20 12.13
CA HIS A 279 5.71 -8.49 10.95
C HIS A 279 6.01 -9.48 9.81
N VAL A 280 6.85 -10.50 10.04
CA VAL A 280 7.13 -11.54 9.04
C VAL A 280 5.88 -12.31 8.64
N HIS A 281 4.99 -12.58 9.61
CA HIS A 281 3.73 -13.27 9.34
C HIS A 281 2.88 -12.51 8.33
N LEU A 282 2.74 -11.20 8.52
CA LEU A 282 1.99 -10.32 7.62
C LEU A 282 2.67 -10.13 6.26
N GLU A 283 4.01 -10.19 6.18
CA GLU A 283 4.74 -10.22 4.91
C GLU A 283 4.37 -11.47 4.10
N CYS A 284 4.37 -12.67 4.70
CA CYS A 284 4.01 -13.87 3.95
C CYS A 284 2.50 -13.98 3.71
N PHE A 285 1.66 -13.48 4.62
CA PHE A 285 0.21 -13.41 4.40
C PHE A 285 -0.13 -12.58 3.17
N PHE A 286 0.47 -11.38 3.07
CA PHE A 286 0.32 -10.52 1.89
C PHE A 286 0.81 -11.22 0.62
N ALA A 287 2.02 -11.79 0.63
CA ALA A 287 2.55 -12.52 -0.51
C ALA A 287 1.69 -13.72 -0.94
N GLY A 288 1.17 -14.48 0.03
CA GLY A 288 0.31 -15.63 -0.19
C GLY A 288 -1.01 -15.26 -0.86
N LEU A 289 -1.62 -14.14 -0.47
CA LEU A 289 -2.79 -13.58 -1.16
C LEU A 289 -2.51 -13.20 -2.62
N HIS A 290 -1.25 -12.87 -2.93
CA HIS A 290 -0.80 -12.60 -4.29
C HIS A 290 -0.17 -13.83 -4.96
N GLY A 291 -0.40 -15.04 -4.43
CA GLY A 291 0.01 -16.30 -5.05
C GLY A 291 1.46 -16.71 -4.81
N VAL A 292 2.19 -16.00 -3.95
CA VAL A 292 3.60 -16.28 -3.63
C VAL A 292 3.70 -16.92 -2.24
N ASN A 293 3.97 -18.23 -2.21
CA ASN A 293 4.18 -18.95 -0.96
C ASN A 293 5.62 -18.78 -0.46
N ARG A 294 5.79 -18.32 0.79
CA ARG A 294 7.09 -18.09 1.44
C ARG A 294 7.37 -19.00 2.62
N CYS A 295 6.64 -20.10 2.75
CA CYS A 295 6.91 -21.11 3.76
C CYS A 295 8.10 -22.01 3.36
N PRO A 296 8.95 -22.43 4.32
CA PRO A 296 8.89 -22.09 5.75
C PRO A 296 9.33 -20.64 6.04
N TRP A 297 8.80 -20.08 7.13
CA TRP A 297 9.02 -18.69 7.55
C TRP A 297 10.50 -18.29 7.58
N PRO A 298 10.88 -17.12 7.03
CA PRO A 298 12.28 -16.70 6.94
C PRO A 298 12.86 -16.32 8.32
N THR A 299 13.50 -17.26 9.01
CA THR A 299 14.09 -17.06 10.35
C THR A 299 15.13 -15.92 10.41
N GLU A 300 15.87 -15.71 9.32
CA GLU A 300 16.82 -14.59 9.22
C GLU A 300 16.10 -13.23 9.26
N ARG A 301 14.95 -13.11 8.59
CA ARG A 301 14.12 -11.91 8.61
C ARG A 301 13.55 -11.64 9.99
N VAL A 302 13.10 -12.68 10.70
CA VAL A 302 12.68 -12.56 12.11
C VAL A 302 13.82 -12.00 12.95
N THR A 303 15.03 -12.58 12.85
CA THR A 303 16.19 -12.12 13.62
C THR A 303 16.57 -10.67 13.31
N GLN A 304 16.47 -10.26 12.04
CA GLN A 304 16.69 -8.88 11.62
C GLN A 304 15.67 -7.94 12.27
N LEU A 305 14.39 -8.29 12.22
CA LEU A 305 13.30 -7.48 12.75
C LEU A 305 13.27 -7.45 14.28
N THR A 306 13.66 -8.52 14.97
CA THR A 306 13.80 -8.51 16.43
C THR A 306 14.81 -7.45 16.86
N LYS A 307 15.94 -7.34 16.15
CA LYS A 307 16.93 -6.28 16.40
C LYS A 307 16.42 -4.88 16.08
N HIS A 308 15.53 -4.76 15.09
CA HIS A 308 14.88 -3.48 14.75
C HIS A 308 13.90 -3.02 15.83
N TYR A 309 13.17 -3.96 16.44
CA TYR A 309 12.17 -3.68 17.48
C TYR A 309 12.72 -3.66 18.91
N SER A 310 13.98 -4.01 19.13
CA SER A 310 14.67 -3.99 20.44
C SER A 310 15.28 -2.63 20.74
#